data_AF-A0A1G9FT44-F1
#
_entry.id   AF-A0A1G9FT44-F1
#
_cell.length_a   1.000
_cell.length_b   1.000
_cell.length_c   1.000
_cell.angle_alpha   90.00
_cell.angle_beta   90.00
_cell.angle_gamma   90.00
#
_symmetry.space_group_name_H-M   'P 1'
#
loop_
_entity.id
_entity.type
_entity.pdbx_description
1 polymer ?
#
loop_
_entity_poly.entity_id
_entity_poly.type
_entity_poly.pdbx_seq_one_letter_code
_entity_poly.pdbx_strand_id
1 'polypeptide(L)'
;MKKESGFLSQKNTQVSPKKKMIYFILESKETGDIWTDSRDFNDMQSRYYENGWTYEDVKGSKGRIILESISKSEFESVLKMLKPVPLGFKIEEGLKQSLEKIAAVRNIGLIDVTTEAIKEYVLKNEELIK
;
A
#
# COMPACT_ATOMS: atom_id res chain seq x y z
N MET A 1 29.40 -34.13 51.74
CA MET A 1 28.30 -34.09 50.73
C MET A 1 28.39 -32.76 49.99
N LYS A 2 28.69 -32.81 48.69
CA LYS A 2 28.74 -31.64 47.81
C LYS A 2 27.31 -31.14 47.56
N LYS A 3 27.06 -29.84 47.74
CA LYS A 3 25.88 -29.16 47.18
C LYS A 3 26.37 -28.21 46.09
N GLU A 4 26.38 -28.73 44.87
CA GLU A 4 26.34 -27.91 43.66
C GLU A 4 24.90 -27.41 43.53
N SER A 5 24.70 -26.11 43.63
CA SER A 5 23.44 -25.47 43.24
C SER A 5 23.77 -24.42 42.18
N GLY A 6 23.30 -24.74 40.98
CA GLY A 6 23.69 -24.15 39.72
C GLY A 6 23.47 -22.64 39.64
N PHE A 7 24.41 -22.02 38.96
CA PHE A 7 24.29 -20.72 38.34
C PHE A 7 23.07 -20.71 37.40
N LEU A 8 21.92 -20.23 37.87
CA LEU A 8 20.83 -19.83 37.00
C LEU A 8 21.21 -18.48 36.39
N SER A 9 21.88 -18.54 35.24
CA SER A 9 22.03 -17.42 34.32
C SER A 9 20.65 -16.87 33.97
N GLN A 10 20.23 -15.81 34.65
CA GLN A 10 19.13 -14.98 34.19
C GLN A 10 19.52 -14.47 32.81
N LYS A 11 18.89 -15.03 31.76
CA LYS A 11 18.88 -14.42 30.44
C LYS A 11 18.24 -13.04 30.60
N ASN A 12 19.07 -12.02 30.77
CA ASN A 12 18.70 -10.64 30.58
C ASN A 12 18.22 -10.51 29.12
N THR A 13 16.94 -10.76 28.92
CA THR A 13 16.27 -10.46 27.66
C THR A 13 16.10 -8.96 27.73
N GLN A 14 17.14 -8.21 27.34
CA GLN A 14 17.00 -6.80 27.00
C GLN A 14 15.94 -6.76 25.93
N VAL A 15 14.70 -6.45 26.34
CA VAL A 15 13.63 -6.09 25.42
C VAL A 15 14.11 -4.80 24.79
N SER A 16 14.73 -4.93 23.61
CA SER A 16 15.05 -3.78 22.77
C SER A 16 13.80 -2.90 22.73
N PRO A 17 13.88 -1.61 23.09
CA PRO A 17 12.70 -0.75 23.12
C PRO A 17 12.02 -0.87 21.77
N LYS A 18 10.73 -1.25 21.79
CA LYS A 18 9.94 -1.37 20.55
C LYS A 18 10.06 -0.03 19.83
N LYS A 19 10.76 -0.03 18.69
CA LYS A 19 10.91 1.17 17.87
C LYS A 19 9.52 1.68 17.56
N LYS A 20 9.24 2.93 17.97
CA LYS A 20 7.98 3.59 17.69
C LYS A 20 7.96 3.86 16.18
N MET A 21 6.93 3.41 15.49
CA MET A 21 6.80 3.56 14.05
C MET A 21 5.73 4.60 13.74
N ILE A 22 5.90 5.30 12.62
CA ILE A 22 4.86 6.06 11.94
C ILE A 22 4.54 5.37 10.62
N TYR A 23 3.26 5.32 10.27
CA TYR A 23 2.73 4.64 9.09
C TYR A 23 2.09 5.67 8.15
N PHE A 24 2.30 5.48 6.86
CA PHE A 24 1.79 6.37 5.82
C PHE A 24 0.98 5.61 4.78
N ILE A 25 -0.09 6.25 4.30
CA ILE A 25 -0.73 5.92 3.02
C ILE A 25 -0.46 7.09 2.09
N LEU A 26 0.06 6.78 0.92
CA LEU A 26 0.66 7.74 0.00
C LEU A 26 0.03 7.54 -1.37
N GLU A 27 -0.14 8.64 -2.13
CA GLU A 27 -0.67 8.60 -3.50
C GLU A 27 0.24 9.36 -4.46
N SER A 28 0.48 8.79 -5.62
CA SER A 28 1.08 9.49 -6.76
C SER A 28 0.06 10.46 -7.38
N LYS A 29 0.43 11.74 -7.53
CA LYS A 29 -0.41 12.72 -8.23
C LYS A 29 -0.47 12.48 -9.75
N GLU A 30 0.52 11.78 -10.29
CA GLU A 30 0.64 11.52 -11.74
C GLU A 30 -0.13 10.28 -12.17
N THR A 31 -0.02 9.20 -11.40
CA THR A 31 -0.60 7.88 -11.74
C THR A 31 -1.82 7.52 -10.91
N GLY A 32 -2.04 8.19 -9.78
CA GLY A 32 -3.07 7.82 -8.80
C GLY A 32 -2.70 6.57 -7.99
N ASP A 33 -1.51 5.98 -8.19
CA ASP A 33 -1.11 4.78 -7.48
C ASP A 33 -1.04 5.03 -5.97
N ILE A 34 -1.56 4.08 -5.19
CA ILE A 34 -1.54 4.11 -3.73
C ILE A 34 -0.53 3.09 -3.22
N TRP A 35 0.27 3.48 -2.23
CA TRP A 35 1.14 2.55 -1.51
C TRP A 35 1.26 2.94 -0.05
N THR A 36 1.87 2.05 0.72
CA THR A 36 2.15 2.23 2.14
C THR A 36 3.64 2.42 2.37
N ASP A 37 3.99 3.18 3.41
CA ASP A 37 5.36 3.26 3.93
C ASP A 37 5.32 3.29 5.47
N SER A 38 6.43 2.94 6.10
CA SER A 38 6.58 3.05 7.56
C SER A 38 8.00 3.47 7.93
N ARG A 39 8.12 4.41 8.85
CA ARG A 39 9.41 4.97 9.29
C ARG A 39 9.52 4.93 10.81
N ASP A 40 10.76 4.98 11.30
CA ASP A 40 11.02 5.15 12.73
C ASP A 40 10.57 6.56 13.15
N PHE A 41 9.65 6.63 14.09
CA PHE A 41 9.07 7.89 14.56
C PHE A 41 10.11 8.79 15.21
N ASN A 42 11.09 8.23 15.92
CA ASN A 42 12.09 9.03 16.61
C ASN A 42 13.10 9.62 15.61
N ASP A 43 13.50 8.86 14.59
CA ASP A 43 14.34 9.38 13.49
C ASP A 43 13.60 10.49 12.75
N MET A 44 12.32 10.28 12.41
CA MET A 44 11.47 11.31 11.82
C MET A 44 11.41 12.53 12.73
N GLN A 45 10.97 12.40 13.98
CA GLN A 45 10.86 13.51 14.94
C GLN A 45 12.18 14.28 15.14
N SER A 46 13.35 13.63 15.02
CA SER A 46 14.63 14.34 15.12
C SER A 46 14.89 15.33 13.97
N ARG A 47 14.16 15.20 12.86
CA ARG A 47 14.24 16.05 11.66
C ARG A 47 13.10 17.08 11.58
N TYR A 48 12.34 17.25 12.67
CA TYR A 48 11.01 17.89 12.65
C TYR A 48 11.03 19.30 12.07
N TYR A 49 10.15 19.52 11.10
CA TYR A 49 9.75 20.83 10.63
C TYR A 49 8.46 21.24 11.35
N GLU A 50 8.35 22.48 11.83
CA GLU A 50 7.17 22.99 12.55
C GLU A 50 5.84 22.79 11.80
N ASN A 51 5.88 22.62 10.48
CA ASN A 51 4.71 22.46 9.61
C ASN A 51 4.31 20.98 9.38
N GLY A 52 4.93 20.02 10.08
CA GLY A 52 4.72 18.59 9.86
C GLY A 52 5.54 18.03 8.69
N TRP A 53 5.21 16.81 8.27
CA TRP A 53 5.92 16.11 7.20
C TRP A 53 5.23 16.29 5.86
N THR A 54 6.00 16.62 4.84
CA THR A 54 5.52 16.64 3.47
C THR A 54 5.71 15.27 2.83
N TYR A 55 5.00 15.03 1.74
CA TYR A 55 5.21 13.84 0.92
C TYR A 55 6.65 13.77 0.37
N GLU A 56 7.30 14.92 0.15
CA GLU A 56 8.72 15.02 -0.22
C GLU A 56 9.64 14.38 0.82
N ASP A 57 9.37 14.62 2.10
CA ASP A 57 10.15 14.08 3.22
C ASP A 57 10.04 12.55 3.32
N VAL A 58 8.96 11.98 2.81
CA VAL A 58 8.67 10.54 2.90
C VAL A 58 9.10 9.78 1.64
N LYS A 59 8.75 10.28 0.44
CA LYS A 59 8.96 9.54 -0.82
C LYS A 59 9.22 10.39 -2.09
N GLY A 60 9.49 11.70 -1.98
CA GLY A 60 9.85 12.58 -3.11
C GLY A 60 8.72 13.54 -3.56
N SER A 61 8.88 14.32 -4.63
CA SER A 61 8.02 15.50 -4.91
C SER A 61 6.70 15.26 -5.66
N LYS A 62 6.39 14.02 -6.03
CA LYS A 62 5.32 13.72 -7.00
C LYS A 62 4.04 13.11 -6.42
N GLY A 63 3.68 13.47 -5.20
CA GLY A 63 2.48 12.90 -4.59
C GLY A 63 1.94 13.64 -3.38
N ARG A 64 1.08 12.93 -2.62
CA ARG A 64 0.46 13.43 -1.39
C ARG A 64 0.34 12.33 -0.34
N ILE A 65 0.37 12.74 0.93
CA ILE A 65 0.04 11.88 2.06
C ILE A 65 -1.48 11.84 2.19
N ILE A 66 -2.08 10.66 2.10
CA ILE A 66 -3.52 10.44 2.34
C ILE A 66 -3.76 10.25 3.85
N LEU A 67 -2.87 9.53 4.52
CA LEU A 67 -2.95 9.23 5.94
C LEU A 67 -1.54 9.22 6.54
N GLU A 68 -1.39 9.83 7.72
CA GLU A 68 -0.30 9.56 8.64
C GLU A 68 -0.87 9.07 9.98
N SER A 69 -0.29 8.02 10.56
CA SER A 69 -0.67 7.60 11.91
C SER A 69 0.47 6.87 12.60
N ILE A 70 0.61 7.10 13.91
CA ILE A 70 1.47 6.31 14.80
C ILE A 70 0.74 5.08 15.37
N SER A 71 -0.57 4.98 15.13
CA SER A 71 -1.40 3.86 15.56
C SER A 71 -1.47 2.82 14.45
N LYS A 72 -0.85 1.66 14.68
CA LYS A 72 -0.89 0.55 13.73
C LYS A 72 -2.31 0.05 13.49
N SER A 73 -3.16 0.04 14.52
CA SER A 73 -4.55 -0.43 14.39
C SER A 73 -5.41 0.51 13.56
N GLU A 74 -5.20 1.83 13.67
CA GLU A 74 -5.86 2.83 12.82
C GLU A 74 -5.43 2.66 11.37
N PHE A 75 -4.12 2.55 11.13
CA PHE A 75 -3.57 2.29 9.80
C PHE A 75 -4.15 1.01 9.17
N GLU A 76 -4.16 -0.10 9.90
CA GLU A 76 -4.75 -1.37 9.44
C GLU A 76 -6.26 -1.27 9.20
N SER A 77 -6.98 -0.47 9.99
CA SER A 77 -8.41 -0.21 9.78
C SER A 77 -8.65 0.52 8.47
N VAL A 78 -7.87 1.57 8.18
CA VAL A 78 -7.95 2.33 6.92
C VAL A 78 -7.57 1.45 5.72
N LEU A 79 -6.53 0.63 5.84
CA LEU A 79 -6.19 -0.33 4.77
C LEU A 79 -7.31 -1.33 4.48
N LYS A 80 -8.07 -1.77 5.49
CA LYS A 80 -9.23 -2.64 5.28
C LYS A 80 -10.40 -1.89 4.59
N MET A 81 -10.50 -0.59 4.78
CA MET A 81 -11.50 0.27 4.12
C MET A 81 -11.13 0.61 2.67
N LEU A 82 -9.84 0.69 2.37
CA LEU A 82 -9.32 0.70 1.00
C LEU A 82 -9.57 -0.69 0.39
N LYS A 83 -10.82 -0.95 0.02
CA LYS A 83 -11.21 -2.19 -0.65
C LYS A 83 -10.26 -2.46 -1.83
N PRO A 84 -10.01 -3.73 -2.17
CA PRO A 84 -9.36 -4.13 -3.43
C PRO A 84 -10.29 -3.88 -4.63
N VAL A 85 -10.97 -2.73 -4.67
CA VAL A 85 -11.58 -2.24 -5.89
C VAL A 85 -10.44 -1.57 -6.64
N PRO A 86 -9.99 -2.14 -7.77
CA PRO A 86 -8.96 -1.49 -8.58
C PRO A 86 -9.40 -0.06 -8.87
N LEU A 87 -8.49 0.89 -8.67
CA LEU A 87 -8.69 2.31 -9.00
C LEU A 87 -9.34 2.40 -10.39
N GLY A 88 -10.53 2.98 -10.37
CA GLY A 88 -11.55 2.76 -11.38
C GLY A 88 -11.14 3.20 -12.77
N PHE A 89 -11.35 2.31 -13.74
CA PHE A 89 -11.94 2.76 -14.99
C PHE A 89 -13.39 3.15 -14.69
N LYS A 90 -13.78 4.38 -15.05
CA LYS A 90 -15.18 4.78 -15.07
C LYS A 90 -15.84 4.12 -16.29
N ILE A 91 -16.05 2.81 -16.21
CA ILE A 91 -16.70 2.02 -17.25
C ILE A 91 -18.20 2.25 -17.14
N GLU A 92 -18.87 2.47 -18.26
CA GLU A 92 -20.33 2.48 -18.31
C GLU A 92 -20.89 1.18 -17.71
N GLU A 93 -21.90 1.28 -16.85
CA GLU A 93 -22.41 0.15 -16.08
C GLU A 93 -22.84 -1.04 -16.97
N GLY A 94 -23.45 -0.76 -18.13
CA GLY A 94 -23.81 -1.80 -19.09
C GLY A 94 -22.61 -2.53 -19.70
N LEU A 95 -21.52 -1.81 -19.95
CA LEU A 95 -20.27 -2.38 -20.45
C LEU A 95 -19.58 -3.22 -19.37
N LYS A 96 -19.56 -2.73 -18.12
CA LYS A 96 -19.03 -3.49 -16.98
C LYS A 96 -19.76 -4.82 -16.79
N GLN A 97 -21.10 -4.81 -16.78
CA GLN A 97 -21.89 -6.04 -16.65
C GLN A 97 -21.64 -7.02 -17.79
N SER A 98 -21.41 -6.51 -19.00
CA SER A 98 -21.08 -7.34 -20.16
C SER A 98 -19.71 -8.01 -20.01
N LEU A 99 -18.70 -7.25 -19.55
CA LEU A 99 -17.36 -7.78 -19.29
C LEU A 99 -17.35 -8.81 -18.14
N GLU A 100 -18.13 -8.58 -17.08
CA GLU A 100 -18.29 -9.52 -15.97
C GLU A 100 -18.95 -10.84 -16.41
N LYS A 101 -19.95 -10.80 -17.30
CA LYS A 101 -20.53 -12.01 -17.89
C LYS A 101 -19.50 -12.80 -18.69
N ILE A 102 -18.68 -12.12 -19.50
CA ILE A 102 -17.61 -12.76 -20.28
C ILE A 102 -16.57 -13.39 -19.35
N ALA A 103 -16.16 -12.68 -18.31
CA ALA A 103 -15.23 -13.16 -17.29
C ALA A 103 -15.76 -14.44 -16.62
N ALA A 104 -17.03 -14.46 -16.26
CA ALA A 104 -17.68 -15.63 -15.66
C ALA A 104 -17.75 -16.83 -16.62
N VAL A 105 -18.12 -16.63 -17.89
CA VAL A 105 -18.18 -17.70 -18.90
C VAL A 105 -16.80 -18.29 -19.17
N ARG A 106 -15.76 -17.45 -19.18
CA ARG A 106 -14.38 -17.85 -19.49
C ARG A 106 -13.57 -18.29 -18.26
N ASN A 107 -14.14 -18.18 -17.06
CA ASN A 107 -13.49 -18.46 -15.78
C ASN A 107 -12.14 -17.73 -15.61
N ILE A 108 -12.11 -16.44 -15.96
CA ILE A 108 -10.94 -15.55 -15.82
C ILE A 108 -11.34 -14.27 -15.08
N GLY A 109 -10.35 -13.47 -14.66
CA GLY A 109 -10.61 -12.20 -13.98
C GLY A 109 -11.15 -11.13 -14.92
N LEU A 110 -11.93 -10.18 -14.38
CA LEU A 110 -12.39 -9.01 -15.12
C LEU A 110 -11.22 -8.20 -15.71
N ILE A 111 -10.10 -8.13 -14.98
CA ILE A 111 -8.86 -7.47 -15.43
C ILE A 111 -8.26 -8.18 -16.65
N ASP A 112 -8.33 -9.51 -16.71
CA ASP A 112 -7.80 -10.28 -17.83
C ASP A 112 -8.63 -10.02 -19.09
N VAL A 113 -9.96 -10.04 -18.95
CA VAL A 113 -10.90 -9.73 -20.04
C VAL A 113 -10.69 -8.31 -20.57
N THR A 114 -10.55 -7.32 -19.69
CA THR A 114 -10.32 -5.93 -20.13
C THR A 114 -8.95 -5.76 -20.78
N THR A 115 -7.91 -6.42 -20.25
CA THR A 115 -6.57 -6.39 -20.83
C THR A 115 -6.54 -7.00 -22.24
N GLU A 116 -7.23 -8.12 -22.46
CA GLU A 116 -7.36 -8.73 -23.78
C GLU A 116 -8.10 -7.82 -24.76
N ALA A 117 -9.22 -7.23 -24.35
CA ALA A 117 -9.99 -6.31 -25.18
C ALA A 117 -9.17 -5.08 -25.61
N ILE A 118 -8.38 -4.52 -24.69
CA ILE A 118 -7.48 -3.39 -24.98
C ILE A 118 -6.36 -3.83 -25.94
N LYS A 119 -5.75 -5.01 -25.73
CA LYS A 119 -4.73 -5.55 -26.64
C LYS A 119 -5.27 -5.73 -28.06
N GLU A 120 -6.46 -6.28 -28.20
CA GLU A 120 -7.10 -6.42 -29.51
C GLU A 120 -7.37 -5.06 -30.17
N TYR A 121 -7.85 -4.09 -29.40
CA TYR A 121 -8.09 -2.75 -29.91
C TYR A 121 -6.77 -2.09 -30.40
N VAL A 122 -5.71 -2.17 -29.60
CA VAL A 122 -4.37 -1.67 -29.95
C VAL A 122 -3.85 -2.32 -31.23
N LEU A 123 -3.96 -3.64 -31.37
CA LEU A 123 -3.51 -4.36 -32.57
C LEU A 123 -4.32 -3.98 -33.82
N LYS A 124 -5.62 -3.72 -33.67
CA LYS A 124 -6.50 -3.33 -34.79
C LYS A 124 -6.33 -1.87 -35.22
N ASN A 125 -5.73 -1.04 -34.37
CA ASN A 125 -5.55 0.39 -34.61
C ASN A 125 -4.08 0.79 -34.42
N GLU A 126 -3.14 -0.06 -34.85
CA GLU A 126 -1.70 0.15 -34.68
C GLU A 126 -1.24 1.49 -35.27
N GLU A 127 -1.92 1.96 -36.32
CA GLU A 127 -1.71 3.25 -36.98
C GLU A 127 -1.99 4.47 -36.10
N LEU A 128 -2.83 4.35 -35.06
CA LEU A 128 -3.12 5.44 -34.14
C LEU A 128 -2.03 5.64 -33.07
N ILE A 129 -1.07 4.71 -33.00
CA ILE A 129 -0.06 4.61 -31.93
C ILE A 129 1.36 4.85 -32.48
N LYS A 130 1.50 5.04 -33.81
CA LYS A 130 2.76 5.37 -34.50
C LYS A 130 2.91 6.88 -34.69
#